data_AF-A0A1V9FFT5-F1
#
_entry.id   AF-A0A1V9FFT5-F1
#
_cell.length_a   1.000
_cell.length_b   1.000
_cell.length_c   1.000
_cell.angle_alpha   90.00
_cell.angle_beta   90.00
_cell.angle_gamma   90.00
#
_symmetry.space_group_name_H-M   'P 1'
#
loop_
_entity.id
_entity.type
_entity.pdbx_description
1 polymer ?
#
loop_
_entity_poly.entity_id
_entity_poly.type
_entity_poly.pdbx_seq_one_letter_code
_entity_poly.pdbx_strand_id
1 'polypeptide(L)'
;MGRRSTKLKIAFFSVLLTGFVVIQYSYVISLRKDKLERFKSRVISCMARTGEKIASNNSKDVLTNSELAFLLQQSFSAKGLGDLQFEYSFGSGNKQLASRDFNEKLKANPANLVLCYELPPFGRQEIAAPPLTLVVPYWKKIALKELGWVIAAAVFFTLMLAAIFWVAIILGDRRQQLFYDNREKIIQYLMQQLETPLSTMSVAAEALRNKTVMHDPGQTSYYQQVINEENKRMREQVEKLLRELM
;
A
#
# COMPACT_ATOMS: atom_id res chain seq x y z
N MET A 1 4.97 15.29 -27.85
CA MET A 1 5.85 14.38 -27.08
C MET A 1 5.28 13.87 -25.74
N GLY A 2 4.20 14.46 -25.19
CA GLY A 2 3.70 14.15 -23.82
C GLY A 2 3.09 12.75 -23.60
N ARG A 3 2.34 12.19 -24.57
CA ARG A 3 1.56 10.95 -24.37
C ARG A 3 2.40 9.69 -24.09
N ARG A 4 3.68 9.64 -24.53
CA ARG A 4 4.61 8.53 -24.20
C ARG A 4 5.15 8.63 -22.77
N SER A 5 5.34 9.85 -22.25
CA SER A 5 5.81 10.08 -20.88
C SER A 5 4.75 9.68 -19.84
N THR A 6 3.48 10.01 -20.09
CA THR A 6 2.38 9.64 -19.19
C THR A 6 2.20 8.12 -19.10
N LYS A 7 2.30 7.39 -20.23
CA LYS A 7 2.25 5.93 -20.25
C LYS A 7 3.38 5.28 -19.46
N LEU A 8 4.60 5.82 -19.54
CA LEU A 8 5.75 5.30 -18.79
C LEU A 8 5.59 5.49 -17.28
N LYS A 9 5.07 6.66 -16.84
CA LYS A 9 4.78 6.94 -15.43
C LYS A 9 3.71 5.99 -14.86
N ILE A 10 2.66 5.72 -15.64
CA ILE A 10 1.60 4.78 -15.27
C ILE A 10 2.16 3.35 -15.16
N ALA A 11 2.99 2.92 -16.12
CA ALA A 11 3.59 1.59 -16.11
C ALA A 11 4.52 1.39 -14.90
N PHE A 12 5.39 2.35 -14.61
CA PHE A 12 6.28 2.30 -13.45
C PHE A 12 5.49 2.23 -12.13
N PHE A 13 4.43 3.03 -12.00
CA PHE A 13 3.59 2.99 -10.81
C PHE A 13 2.79 1.71 -10.68
N SER A 14 2.30 1.13 -11.78
CA SER A 14 1.63 -0.17 -11.75
C SER A 14 2.54 -1.25 -11.15
N VAL A 15 3.82 -1.25 -11.51
CA VAL A 15 4.81 -2.18 -10.93
C VAL A 15 5.02 -1.90 -9.44
N LEU A 16 5.16 -0.63 -9.05
CA LEU A 16 5.39 -0.20 -7.67
C LEU A 16 4.19 -0.52 -6.75
N LEU A 17 2.97 -0.28 -7.24
CA LEU A 17 1.72 -0.60 -6.55
C LEU A 17 1.58 -2.12 -6.37
N THR A 18 1.90 -2.90 -7.40
CA THR A 18 1.87 -4.38 -7.31
C THR A 18 2.85 -4.88 -6.24
N GLY A 19 4.07 -4.34 -6.22
CA GLY A 19 5.06 -4.66 -5.18
C GLY A 19 4.58 -4.31 -3.77
N PHE A 20 3.96 -3.13 -3.60
CA PHE A 20 3.39 -2.70 -2.32
C PHE A 20 2.27 -3.64 -1.83
N VAL A 21 1.37 -4.05 -2.73
CA VAL A 21 0.30 -5.01 -2.42
C VAL A 21 0.88 -6.36 -2.00
N VAL A 22 1.93 -6.84 -2.68
CA VAL A 22 2.62 -8.09 -2.30
C VAL A 22 3.22 -8.00 -0.89
N ILE A 23 3.84 -6.87 -0.55
CA ILE A 23 4.39 -6.62 0.79
C ILE A 23 3.28 -6.61 1.85
N GLN A 24 2.19 -5.89 1.61
CA GLN A 24 1.04 -5.87 2.53
C GLN A 24 0.43 -7.26 2.71
N TYR A 25 0.30 -8.04 1.63
CA TYR A 25 -0.20 -9.41 1.67
C TYR A 25 0.72 -10.33 2.50
N SER A 26 2.04 -10.23 2.29
CA SER A 26 3.04 -10.96 3.07
C SER A 26 2.95 -10.62 4.56
N TYR A 27 2.79 -9.32 4.89
CA TYR A 27 2.63 -8.85 6.27
C TYR A 27 1.38 -9.43 6.95
N VAL A 28 0.23 -9.44 6.26
CA VAL A 28 -1.02 -10.03 6.77
C VAL A 28 -0.89 -11.54 7.00
N ILE A 29 -0.19 -12.25 6.12
CA ILE A 29 0.10 -13.69 6.31
C ILE A 29 1.01 -13.91 7.51
N SER A 30 2.07 -13.11 7.66
CA SER A 30 3.00 -13.20 8.79
C SER A 30 2.26 -13.00 10.12
N LEU A 31 1.40 -11.97 10.19
CA LEU A 31 0.56 -11.71 11.35
C LEU A 31 -0.40 -12.86 11.69
N ARG A 32 -0.96 -13.51 10.67
CA ARG A 32 -1.82 -14.70 10.88
C ARG A 32 -1.03 -15.83 11.52
N LYS A 33 0.20 -16.08 11.06
CA LYS A 33 1.08 -17.12 11.62
C LYS A 33 1.50 -16.78 13.04
N ASP A 34 1.95 -15.56 13.30
CA ASP A 34 2.39 -15.13 14.64
C ASP A 34 1.25 -15.15 15.67
N LYS A 35 0.03 -14.75 15.27
CA LYS A 35 -1.13 -14.85 16.16
C LYS A 35 -1.52 -16.31 16.41
N LEU A 36 -1.43 -17.16 15.40
CA LEU A 36 -1.69 -18.58 15.55
C LEU A 36 -0.68 -19.23 16.51
N GLU A 37 0.61 -18.97 16.34
CA GLU A 37 1.65 -19.53 17.23
C GLU A 37 1.51 -19.03 18.67
N ARG A 38 1.24 -17.74 18.87
CA ARG A 38 0.92 -17.21 20.21
C ARG A 38 -0.35 -17.81 20.80
N PHE A 39 -1.36 -18.09 19.98
CA PHE A 39 -2.57 -18.77 20.42
C PHE A 39 -2.25 -20.21 20.85
N LYS A 40 -1.57 -20.99 20.00
CA LYS A 40 -1.15 -22.37 20.32
C LYS A 40 -0.34 -22.41 21.61
N SER A 41 0.64 -21.53 21.76
CA SER A 41 1.47 -21.43 22.96
C SER A 41 0.66 -21.14 24.21
N ARG A 42 -0.31 -20.22 24.15
CA ARG A 42 -1.22 -19.93 25.28
C ARG A 42 -2.09 -21.13 25.64
N VAL A 43 -2.64 -21.83 24.64
CA VAL A 43 -3.48 -23.02 24.86
C VAL A 43 -2.67 -24.16 25.48
N ILE A 44 -1.50 -24.46 24.90
CA ILE A 44 -0.57 -25.48 25.42
C ILE A 44 -0.17 -25.14 26.87
N SER A 45 0.11 -23.87 27.17
CA SER A 45 0.42 -23.44 28.54
C SER A 45 -0.73 -23.66 29.52
N CYS A 46 -1.99 -23.51 29.07
CA CYS A 46 -3.17 -23.80 29.90
C CYS A 46 -3.34 -25.31 30.12
N MET A 47 -3.10 -26.09 29.07
CA MET A 47 -3.14 -27.56 29.11
C MET A 47 -2.07 -28.10 30.06
N ALA A 48 -0.84 -27.59 29.98
CA ALA A 48 0.26 -27.93 30.88
C ALA A 48 -0.09 -27.67 32.36
N ARG A 49 -0.59 -26.47 32.67
CA ARG A 49 -1.03 -26.11 34.04
C ARG A 49 -2.18 -26.98 34.54
N THR A 50 -3.11 -27.33 33.66
CA THR A 50 -4.22 -28.22 34.01
C THR A 50 -3.69 -29.63 34.29
N GLY A 51 -2.74 -30.09 33.48
CA GLY A 51 -2.01 -31.32 33.66
C GLY A 51 -1.27 -31.43 34.99
N GLU A 52 -0.50 -30.41 35.34
CA GLU A 52 0.22 -30.31 36.62
C GLU A 52 -0.73 -30.31 37.82
N LYS A 53 -1.87 -29.59 37.72
CA LYS A 53 -2.91 -29.60 38.76
C LYS A 53 -3.51 -31.00 38.93
N ILE A 54 -3.77 -31.71 37.84
CA ILE A 54 -4.26 -33.09 37.87
C ILE A 54 -3.18 -34.02 38.48
N ALA A 55 -1.90 -33.80 38.15
CA ALA A 55 -0.76 -34.52 38.75
C ALA A 55 -0.74 -34.40 40.27
N SER A 56 -0.83 -33.16 40.75
CA SER A 56 -0.66 -32.80 42.15
C SER A 56 -1.85 -33.20 43.02
N ASN A 57 -3.05 -33.27 42.44
CA ASN A 57 -4.29 -33.52 43.18
C ASN A 57 -4.67 -35.01 43.24
N ASN A 58 -3.84 -35.91 42.71
CA ASN A 58 -4.15 -37.32 42.48
C ASN A 58 -4.13 -38.21 43.75
N SER A 59 -4.50 -37.65 44.91
CA SER A 59 -4.87 -38.44 46.08
C SER A 59 -6.40 -38.57 46.14
N LYS A 60 -6.91 -39.63 45.50
CA LYS A 60 -8.30 -40.13 45.55
C LYS A 60 -9.35 -39.27 44.83
N ASP A 61 -9.57 -39.54 43.54
CA ASP A 61 -10.90 -39.88 42.99
C ASP A 61 -10.88 -39.89 41.46
N VAL A 62 -11.83 -40.62 40.88
CA VAL A 62 -12.04 -40.75 39.44
C VAL A 62 -12.31 -39.36 38.85
N LEU A 63 -11.33 -38.79 38.15
CA LEU A 63 -11.46 -37.49 37.46
C LEU A 63 -12.74 -37.52 36.59
N THR A 64 -13.70 -36.65 36.90
CA THR A 64 -14.97 -36.60 36.17
C THR A 64 -14.86 -35.62 34.98
N ASN A 65 -15.62 -35.88 33.91
CA ASN A 65 -15.67 -34.98 32.75
C ASN A 65 -15.97 -33.52 33.13
N SER A 66 -16.88 -33.28 34.07
CA SER A 66 -17.25 -31.94 34.54
C SER A 66 -16.10 -31.18 35.22
N GLU A 67 -15.29 -31.87 36.02
CA GLU A 67 -14.14 -31.27 36.71
C GLU A 67 -13.04 -30.90 35.73
N LEU A 68 -12.76 -31.76 34.75
CA LEU A 68 -11.79 -31.49 33.70
C LEU A 68 -12.23 -30.30 32.83
N ALA A 69 -13.52 -30.23 32.46
CA ALA A 69 -14.08 -29.09 31.75
C ALA A 69 -13.93 -27.78 32.55
N PHE A 70 -14.22 -27.82 33.85
CA PHE A 70 -14.10 -26.67 34.74
C PHE A 70 -12.66 -26.16 34.86
N LEU A 71 -11.68 -27.07 35.06
CA LEU A 71 -10.27 -26.71 35.16
C LEU A 71 -9.72 -26.10 33.86
N LEU A 72 -10.12 -26.65 32.72
CA LEU A 72 -9.78 -26.11 31.40
C LEU A 72 -10.41 -24.72 31.21
N GLN A 73 -11.71 -24.57 31.48
CA GLN A 73 -12.42 -23.29 31.34
C GLN A 73 -11.81 -22.20 32.24
N GLN A 74 -11.46 -22.55 33.48
CA GLN A 74 -10.81 -21.63 34.41
C GLN A 74 -9.43 -21.20 33.88
N SER A 75 -8.64 -22.13 33.36
CA SER A 75 -7.30 -21.87 32.83
C SER A 75 -7.35 -21.02 31.55
N PHE A 76 -8.33 -21.25 30.68
CA PHE A 76 -8.55 -20.42 29.48
C PHE A 76 -9.03 -19.02 29.83
N SER A 77 -9.98 -18.88 30.77
CA SER A 77 -10.46 -17.58 31.23
C SER A 77 -9.33 -16.72 31.80
N ALA A 78 -8.41 -17.32 32.58
CA ALA A 78 -7.24 -16.63 33.14
C ALA A 78 -6.23 -16.15 32.07
N LYS A 79 -6.29 -16.65 30.84
CA LYS A 79 -5.41 -16.27 29.72
C LYS A 79 -6.13 -15.47 28.63
N GLY A 80 -7.33 -14.96 28.92
CA GLY A 80 -8.14 -14.18 27.98
C GLY A 80 -8.76 -15.01 26.86
N LEU A 81 -8.98 -16.31 27.09
CA LEU A 81 -9.56 -17.28 26.16
C LEU A 81 -10.95 -17.74 26.63
N GLY A 82 -11.65 -16.96 27.45
CA GLY A 82 -12.92 -17.37 28.10
C GLY A 82 -14.08 -17.66 27.12
N ASP A 83 -14.13 -16.94 25.99
CA ASP A 83 -15.16 -17.12 24.94
C ASP A 83 -14.84 -18.26 23.96
N LEU A 84 -13.75 -19.00 24.21
CA LEU A 84 -13.32 -20.07 23.32
C LEU A 84 -14.27 -21.26 23.46
N GLN A 85 -14.97 -21.62 22.38
CA GLN A 85 -15.59 -22.93 22.29
C GLN A 85 -14.50 -23.96 21.98
N PHE A 86 -14.34 -24.95 22.85
CA PHE A 86 -13.39 -26.04 22.66
C PHE A 86 -14.04 -27.37 23.04
N GLU A 87 -13.58 -28.44 22.38
CA GLU A 87 -13.82 -29.81 22.82
C GLU A 87 -12.50 -30.39 23.30
N TYR A 88 -12.54 -31.31 24.26
CA TYR A 88 -11.35 -31.96 24.78
C TYR A 88 -11.51 -33.47 24.88
N SER A 89 -10.39 -34.18 24.84
CA SER A 89 -10.30 -35.58 25.25
C SER A 89 -9.02 -35.80 26.07
N PHE A 90 -9.14 -36.60 27.12
CA PHE A 90 -8.06 -36.99 28.02
C PHE A 90 -8.14 -38.50 28.24
N GLY A 91 -7.07 -39.21 27.90
CA GLY A 91 -7.01 -40.67 28.06
C GLY A 91 -6.56 -41.40 26.80
N SER A 92 -6.08 -42.63 26.97
CA SER A 92 -5.69 -43.53 25.90
C SER A 92 -6.47 -44.85 26.02
N GLY A 93 -7.07 -45.32 24.93
CA GLY A 93 -7.87 -46.57 24.91
C GLY A 93 -9.22 -46.46 25.63
N ASN A 94 -9.60 -47.50 26.40
CA ASN A 94 -10.93 -47.66 26.99
C ASN A 94 -11.23 -46.74 28.21
N LYS A 95 -10.26 -45.94 28.66
CA LYS A 95 -10.41 -44.95 29.74
C LYS A 95 -10.24 -43.52 29.20
N GLN A 96 -11.02 -43.20 28.16
CA GLN A 96 -11.00 -41.88 27.53
C GLN A 96 -12.15 -41.02 28.08
N LEU A 97 -11.80 -39.93 28.77
CA LEU A 97 -12.70 -38.85 29.10
C LEU A 97 -12.75 -37.91 27.90
N ALA A 98 -13.89 -37.83 27.22
CA ALA A 98 -14.06 -36.94 26.07
C ALA A 98 -15.33 -36.12 26.22
N SER A 99 -15.28 -34.88 25.75
CA SER A 99 -16.47 -34.07 25.57
C SER A 99 -17.41 -34.69 24.53
N ARG A 100 -18.71 -34.46 24.69
CA ARG A 100 -19.80 -35.14 23.96
C ARG A 100 -19.63 -35.08 22.44
N ASP A 101 -19.11 -33.96 21.93
CA ASP A 101 -19.01 -33.69 20.49
C ASP A 101 -17.57 -33.82 19.94
N PHE A 102 -16.62 -34.31 20.76
CA PHE A 102 -15.20 -34.37 20.40
C PHE A 102 -14.94 -35.17 19.11
N ASN A 103 -15.48 -36.40 19.03
CA ASN A 103 -15.30 -37.27 17.87
C ASN A 103 -16.00 -36.73 16.62
N GLU A 104 -17.14 -36.06 16.79
CA GLU A 104 -17.87 -35.43 15.70
C GLU A 104 -17.10 -34.23 15.15
N LYS A 105 -16.64 -33.31 16.00
CA LYS A 105 -15.87 -32.12 15.55
C LYS A 105 -14.48 -32.46 15.04
N LEU A 106 -13.88 -33.58 15.46
CA LEU A 106 -12.61 -34.08 14.93
C LEU A 106 -12.77 -34.61 13.48
N LYS A 107 -13.88 -35.31 13.19
CA LYS A 107 -14.16 -35.87 11.86
C LYS A 107 -14.85 -34.90 10.91
N ALA A 108 -15.66 -33.98 11.44
CA ALA A 108 -16.54 -33.12 10.64
C ALA A 108 -15.80 -32.03 9.85
N ASN A 109 -14.63 -31.58 10.28
CA ASN A 109 -13.92 -30.51 9.57
C ASN A 109 -12.38 -30.55 9.73
N PRO A 110 -11.62 -30.84 8.65
CA PRO A 110 -10.15 -30.80 8.68
C PRO A 110 -9.58 -29.39 8.87
N ALA A 111 -10.41 -28.33 8.81
CA ALA A 111 -9.99 -26.97 9.10
C ALA A 111 -9.99 -26.62 10.60
N ASN A 112 -10.48 -27.52 11.47
CA ASN A 112 -10.47 -27.33 12.92
C ASN A 112 -9.03 -27.38 13.45
N LEU A 113 -8.72 -26.54 14.44
CA LEU A 113 -7.40 -26.54 15.04
C LEU A 113 -7.37 -27.65 16.10
N VAL A 114 -6.60 -28.69 15.83
CA VAL A 114 -6.36 -29.79 16.77
C VAL A 114 -5.02 -29.53 17.44
N LEU A 115 -5.03 -29.44 18.77
CA LEU A 115 -3.83 -29.27 19.60
C LEU A 115 -3.72 -30.48 20.51
N CYS A 116 -2.61 -31.21 20.38
CA CYS A 116 -2.28 -32.31 21.27
C CYS A 116 -1.19 -31.84 22.24
N TYR A 117 -1.42 -32.10 23.52
CA TYR A 117 -0.43 -31.90 24.56
C TYR A 117 -0.19 -33.23 25.26
N GLU A 118 1.06 -33.68 25.23
CA GLU A 118 1.51 -34.85 25.98
C GLU A 118 1.88 -34.40 27.39
N LEU A 119 1.27 -35.05 28.38
CA LEU A 119 1.52 -34.74 29.78
C LEU A 119 2.88 -35.31 30.20
N PRO A 120 3.59 -34.66 31.13
CA PRO A 120 4.78 -35.26 31.72
C PRO A 120 4.41 -36.58 32.43
N PRO A 121 5.32 -37.58 32.48
CA PRO A 121 5.03 -38.88 33.08
C PRO A 121 4.60 -38.72 34.54
N PHE A 122 3.51 -39.41 34.92
CA PHE A 122 2.96 -39.38 36.26
C PHE A 122 3.49 -40.56 37.10
N GLY A 123 4.16 -40.26 38.21
CA GLY A 123 4.63 -41.27 39.17
C GLY A 123 6.00 -41.88 38.85
N ARG A 124 6.42 -42.86 39.67
CA ARG A 124 7.74 -43.54 39.57
C ARG A 124 7.86 -44.54 38.41
N GLN A 125 6.79 -44.79 37.65
CA GLN A 125 6.82 -45.68 36.48
C GLN A 125 6.68 -44.86 35.21
N GLU A 126 7.54 -45.13 34.22
CA GLU A 126 7.55 -44.58 32.86
C GLU A 126 6.34 -45.04 32.02
N ILE A 127 5.13 -45.01 32.59
CA ILE A 127 3.92 -45.21 31.81
C ILE A 127 3.67 -43.92 31.05
N ALA A 128 3.67 -44.00 29.71
CA ALA A 128 3.36 -42.88 28.84
C ALA A 128 2.07 -42.21 29.31
N ALA A 129 2.17 -40.94 29.71
CA ALA A 129 1.01 -40.21 30.22
C ALA A 129 -0.04 -40.11 29.11
N PRO A 130 -1.34 -40.25 29.45
CA PRO A 130 -2.39 -40.13 28.45
C PRO A 130 -2.34 -38.74 27.81
N PRO A 131 -2.44 -38.62 26.47
CA PRO A 131 -2.42 -37.32 25.81
C PRO A 131 -3.71 -36.54 26.13
N LEU A 132 -3.57 -35.24 26.36
CA LEU A 132 -4.68 -34.29 26.40
C LEU A 132 -4.80 -33.69 24.99
N THR A 133 -5.88 -34.00 24.28
CA THR A 133 -6.17 -33.44 22.97
C THR A 133 -7.28 -32.43 23.07
N LEU A 134 -7.09 -31.27 22.46
CA LEU A 134 -8.06 -30.18 22.44
C LEU A 134 -8.35 -29.79 21.00
N VAL A 135 -9.65 -29.71 20.68
CA VAL A 135 -10.15 -29.31 19.36
C VAL A 135 -10.81 -27.95 19.52
N VAL A 136 -10.24 -26.94 18.87
CA VAL A 136 -10.84 -25.61 18.75
C VAL A 136 -11.55 -25.51 17.40
N PRO A 137 -12.89 -25.67 17.36
CA PRO A 137 -13.67 -25.42 16.16
C PRO A 137 -13.59 -23.94 15.76
N TYR A 138 -13.65 -23.66 14.45
CA TYR A 138 -13.79 -22.30 13.90
C TYR A 138 -12.69 -21.26 14.27
N TRP A 139 -11.47 -21.69 14.61
CA TRP A 139 -10.35 -20.76 14.88
C TRP A 139 -10.11 -19.73 13.77
N LYS A 140 -10.39 -20.09 12.50
CA LYS A 140 -10.29 -19.18 11.35
C LYS A 140 -11.24 -17.99 11.48
N LYS A 141 -12.46 -18.17 12.01
CA LYS A 141 -13.43 -17.09 12.21
C LYS A 141 -12.97 -16.13 13.32
N ILE A 142 -12.42 -16.67 14.40
CA ILE A 142 -11.84 -15.89 15.50
C ILE A 142 -10.63 -15.09 15.01
N ALA A 143 -9.74 -15.72 14.24
CA ALA A 143 -8.60 -15.05 13.63
C ALA A 143 -9.05 -13.96 12.64
N LEU A 144 -10.07 -14.20 11.81
CA LEU A 144 -10.59 -13.20 10.88
C LEU A 144 -11.21 -11.98 11.60
N LYS A 145 -11.90 -12.18 12.73
CA LYS A 145 -12.43 -11.05 13.53
C LYS A 145 -11.32 -10.16 14.05
N GLU A 146 -10.22 -10.75 14.54
CA GLU A 146 -9.08 -9.99 15.04
C GLU A 146 -8.17 -9.41 13.93
N LEU A 147 -8.09 -10.06 12.77
CA LEU A 147 -7.32 -9.55 11.62
C LEU A 147 -8.15 -8.57 10.76
N GLY A 148 -9.47 -8.53 10.93
CA GLY A 148 -10.37 -7.70 10.12
C GLY A 148 -9.99 -6.23 10.13
N TRP A 149 -9.65 -5.69 11.31
CA TRP A 149 -9.18 -4.30 11.44
C TRP A 149 -7.87 -4.05 10.67
N VAL A 150 -6.92 -4.99 10.72
CA VAL A 150 -5.64 -4.88 10.00
C VAL A 150 -5.85 -4.96 8.49
N ILE A 151 -6.74 -5.84 8.04
CA ILE A 151 -7.09 -5.98 6.62
C ILE A 151 -7.77 -4.69 6.13
N ALA A 152 -8.71 -4.14 6.90
CA ALA A 152 -9.38 -2.88 6.57
C ALA A 152 -8.38 -1.73 6.48
N ALA A 153 -7.45 -1.62 7.44
CA ALA A 153 -6.40 -0.61 7.43
C ALA A 153 -5.47 -0.77 6.20
N ALA A 154 -5.09 -1.99 5.85
CA ALA A 154 -4.25 -2.25 4.68
C ALA A 154 -4.92 -1.77 3.38
N VAL A 155 -6.20 -2.13 3.18
CA VAL A 155 -7.00 -1.71 2.01
C VAL A 155 -7.16 -0.19 1.96
N PHE A 156 -7.44 0.43 3.11
CA PHE A 156 -7.54 1.90 3.21
C PHE A 156 -6.24 2.58 2.79
N PHE A 157 -5.09 2.11 3.28
CA PHE A 157 -3.79 2.63 2.88
C PHE A 157 -3.50 2.45 1.38
N THR A 158 -3.89 1.31 0.80
CA THR A 158 -3.76 1.08 -0.65
C THR A 158 -4.57 2.10 -1.45
N LEU A 159 -5.83 2.33 -1.06
CA LEU A 159 -6.71 3.31 -1.72
C LEU A 159 -6.19 4.74 -1.57
N MET A 160 -5.68 5.10 -0.40
CA MET A 160 -5.11 6.41 -0.14
C MET A 160 -3.89 6.69 -1.03
N LEU A 161 -2.97 5.74 -1.15
CA LEU A 161 -1.81 5.86 -2.04
C LEU A 161 -2.22 5.95 -3.51
N ALA A 162 -3.20 5.14 -3.93
CA ALA A 162 -3.75 5.20 -5.28
C ALA A 162 -4.37 6.57 -5.58
N ALA A 163 -5.10 7.16 -4.63
CA ALA A 163 -5.71 8.48 -4.78
C ALA A 163 -4.67 9.61 -4.90
N ILE A 164 -3.65 9.62 -4.03
CA ILE A 164 -2.56 10.60 -4.08
C ILE A 164 -1.85 10.54 -5.44
N PHE A 165 -1.58 9.32 -5.92
CA PHE A 165 -0.92 9.14 -7.20
C PHE A 165 -1.79 9.56 -8.40
N TRP A 166 -3.09 9.27 -8.35
CA TRP A 166 -4.04 9.71 -9.37
C TRP A 166 -4.04 11.24 -9.50
N VAL A 167 -4.09 11.94 -8.36
CA VAL A 167 -3.96 13.40 -8.30
C VAL A 167 -2.61 13.85 -8.88
N ALA A 168 -1.51 13.19 -8.52
CA ALA A 168 -0.17 13.52 -9.00
C ALA A 168 -0.03 13.40 -10.53
N ILE A 169 -0.63 12.38 -11.15
CA ILE A 169 -0.64 12.25 -12.62
C ILE A 169 -1.39 13.42 -13.26
N ILE A 170 -2.61 13.71 -12.78
CA ILE A 170 -3.47 14.74 -13.37
C ILE A 170 -2.82 16.12 -13.27
N LEU A 171 -2.25 16.46 -12.10
CA LEU A 171 -1.60 17.75 -11.89
C LEU A 171 -0.27 17.86 -12.66
N GLY A 172 0.47 16.75 -12.77
CA GLY A 172 1.77 16.71 -13.45
C GLY A 172 1.67 16.91 -14.96
N ASP A 173 0.66 16.34 -15.63
CA ASP A 173 0.53 16.41 -17.09
C ASP A 173 0.04 17.80 -17.55
N ARG A 174 -0.84 18.45 -16.77
CA ARG A 174 -1.37 19.79 -17.09
C ARG A 174 -0.31 20.88 -17.11
N ARG A 175 0.70 20.82 -16.22
CA ARG A 175 1.77 21.83 -16.19
C ARG A 175 2.63 21.78 -17.46
N GLN A 176 2.91 20.59 -18.00
CA GLN A 176 3.85 20.48 -19.12
C GLN A 176 3.25 20.93 -20.46
N GLN A 177 1.95 20.77 -20.65
CA GLN A 177 1.28 21.13 -21.91
C GLN A 177 1.15 22.65 -22.07
N LEU A 178 0.82 23.37 -21.01
CA LEU A 178 0.64 24.83 -21.04
C LEU A 178 1.94 25.59 -21.41
N PHE A 179 3.10 25.14 -20.94
CA PHE A 179 4.38 25.80 -21.26
C PHE A 179 4.87 25.54 -22.68
N TYR A 180 4.51 24.41 -23.28
CA TYR A 180 4.99 24.04 -24.62
C TYR A 180 4.19 24.78 -25.71
N ASP A 181 2.86 24.82 -25.57
CA ASP A 181 1.97 25.49 -26.54
C ASP A 181 2.20 27.00 -26.60
N ASN A 182 2.57 27.64 -25.49
CA ASN A 182 2.83 29.08 -25.47
C ASN A 182 4.12 29.45 -26.20
N ARG A 183 5.17 28.61 -26.13
CA ARG A 183 6.45 28.90 -26.79
C ARG A 183 6.34 28.87 -28.31
N GLU A 184 5.61 27.93 -28.86
CA GLU A 184 5.45 27.80 -30.31
C GLU A 184 4.67 28.99 -30.90
N LYS A 185 3.62 29.44 -30.20
CA LYS A 185 2.86 30.64 -30.58
C LYS A 185 3.69 31.92 -30.46
N ILE A 186 4.55 32.01 -29.44
CA ILE A 186 5.48 33.14 -29.27
C ILE A 186 6.50 33.18 -30.40
N ILE A 187 7.06 32.02 -30.80
CA ILE A 187 8.03 31.95 -31.90
C ILE A 187 7.39 32.36 -33.23
N GLN A 188 6.19 31.87 -33.54
CA GLN A 188 5.48 32.26 -34.76
C GLN A 188 5.14 33.75 -34.79
N TYR A 189 4.67 34.30 -33.66
CA TYR A 189 4.41 35.73 -33.52
C TYR A 189 5.69 36.56 -33.72
N LEU A 190 6.80 36.17 -33.07
CA LEU A 190 8.10 36.80 -33.24
C LEU A 190 8.55 36.85 -34.69
N MET A 191 8.41 35.72 -35.39
CA MET A 191 8.84 35.60 -36.77
C MET A 191 8.06 36.57 -37.67
N GLN A 192 6.74 36.61 -37.52
CA GLN A 192 5.88 37.52 -38.29
C GLN A 192 6.12 38.99 -37.94
N GLN A 193 6.36 39.30 -36.66
CA GLN A 193 6.62 40.68 -36.22
C GLN A 193 8.00 41.19 -36.63
N LEU A 194 8.99 40.31 -36.81
CA LEU A 194 10.34 40.68 -37.26
C LEU A 194 10.45 40.75 -38.79
N GLU A 195 9.68 39.96 -39.53
CA GLU A 195 9.69 39.94 -41.00
C GLU A 195 9.24 41.28 -41.61
N THR A 196 8.22 41.90 -41.01
CA THR A 196 7.64 43.18 -41.48
C THR A 196 8.60 44.38 -41.38
N PRO A 197 9.24 44.68 -40.24
CA PRO A 197 10.20 45.78 -40.13
C PRO A 197 11.49 45.50 -40.91
N LEU A 198 11.91 44.23 -41.02
CA LEU A 198 13.09 43.85 -41.80
C LEU A 198 12.90 44.15 -43.30
N SER A 199 11.72 43.83 -43.85
CA SER A 199 11.37 44.19 -45.23
C SER A 199 11.36 45.71 -45.44
N THR A 200 10.75 46.46 -44.50
CA THR A 200 10.69 47.93 -44.55
C THR A 200 12.07 48.58 -44.50
N MET A 201 12.96 48.09 -43.63
CA MET A 201 14.37 48.54 -43.58
C MET A 201 15.13 48.20 -44.86
N SER A 202 14.91 47.02 -45.44
CA SER A 202 15.54 46.60 -46.69
C SER A 202 15.17 47.54 -47.84
N VAL A 203 13.88 47.90 -47.94
CA VAL A 203 13.38 48.85 -48.97
C VAL A 203 13.96 50.25 -48.75
N ALA A 204 13.99 50.74 -47.51
CA ALA A 204 14.59 52.04 -47.19
C ALA A 204 16.10 52.07 -47.47
N ALA A 205 16.82 50.97 -47.16
CA ALA A 205 18.24 50.82 -47.44
C ALA A 205 18.53 50.76 -48.95
N GLU A 206 17.66 50.13 -49.73
CA GLU A 206 17.75 50.11 -51.19
C GLU A 206 17.49 51.50 -51.79
N ALA A 207 16.52 52.24 -51.26
CA ALA A 207 16.27 53.64 -51.64
C ALA A 207 17.49 54.53 -51.36
N LEU A 208 18.19 54.32 -50.23
CA LEU A 208 19.43 55.03 -49.90
C LEU A 208 20.60 54.72 -50.85
N ARG A 209 20.60 53.57 -51.53
CA ARG A 209 21.61 53.22 -52.55
C ARG A 209 21.33 53.86 -53.92
N ASN A 210 20.15 54.46 -54.10
CA ASN A 210 19.81 55.16 -55.34
C ASN A 210 20.55 56.51 -55.42
N LYS A 211 21.28 56.73 -56.52
CA LYS A 211 22.07 57.95 -56.75
C LYS A 211 21.25 59.23 -56.64
N THR A 212 19.98 59.21 -57.03
CA THR A 212 19.07 60.36 -56.93
C THR A 212 18.75 60.72 -55.49
N VAL A 213 18.54 59.70 -54.64
CA VAL A 213 18.27 59.89 -53.21
C VAL A 213 19.54 60.30 -52.48
N MET A 214 20.69 59.72 -52.81
CA MET A 214 21.98 60.07 -52.21
C MET A 214 22.40 61.54 -52.42
N HIS A 215 22.02 62.15 -53.55
CA HIS A 215 22.34 63.54 -53.84
C HIS A 215 21.29 64.53 -53.27
N ASP A 216 20.20 64.01 -52.70
CA ASP A 216 19.19 64.78 -51.98
C ASP A 216 19.34 64.56 -50.47
N PRO A 217 19.87 65.55 -49.73
CA PRO A 217 20.06 65.46 -48.29
C PRO A 217 18.74 65.22 -47.52
N GLY A 218 17.62 65.74 -48.03
CA GLY A 218 16.31 65.60 -47.39
C GLY A 218 15.78 64.17 -47.48
N GLN A 219 15.86 63.57 -48.67
CA GLN A 219 15.41 62.20 -48.90
C GLN A 219 16.32 61.19 -48.20
N THR A 220 17.64 61.43 -48.19
CA THR A 220 18.59 60.61 -47.42
C THR A 220 18.26 60.63 -45.92
N SER A 221 18.00 61.82 -45.37
CA SER A 221 17.63 61.95 -43.95
C SER A 221 16.30 61.25 -43.61
N TYR A 222 15.32 61.30 -44.51
CA TYR A 222 14.03 60.62 -44.35
C TYR A 222 14.18 59.10 -44.26
N TYR A 223 14.87 58.46 -45.20
CA TYR A 223 15.05 57.00 -45.17
C TYR A 223 15.94 56.54 -44.01
N GLN A 224 16.92 57.34 -43.59
CA GLN A 224 17.69 57.07 -42.36
C GLN A 224 16.81 57.12 -41.11
N GLN A 225 15.88 58.06 -41.04
CA GLN A 225 14.92 58.16 -39.94
C GLN A 225 14.00 56.94 -39.88
N VAL A 226 13.46 56.50 -41.03
CA VAL A 226 12.61 55.29 -41.13
C VAL A 226 13.34 54.04 -40.61
N ILE A 227 14.61 53.86 -40.97
CA ILE A 227 15.42 52.74 -40.47
C ILE A 227 15.62 52.82 -38.96
N ASN A 228 15.89 54.02 -38.41
CA ASN A 228 16.05 54.19 -36.96
C ASN A 228 14.77 53.95 -36.19
N GLU A 229 13.62 54.40 -36.70
CA GLU A 229 12.32 54.19 -36.09
C GLU A 229 11.95 52.69 -36.04
N GLU A 230 12.18 51.95 -37.13
CA GLU A 230 11.92 50.52 -37.13
C GLU A 230 12.89 49.73 -36.24
N ASN A 231 14.15 50.16 -36.12
CA ASN A 231 15.11 49.55 -35.19
C ASN A 231 14.66 49.71 -33.73
N LYS A 232 14.14 50.89 -33.39
CA LYS A 232 13.57 51.15 -32.06
C LYS A 232 12.34 50.27 -31.80
N ARG A 233 11.44 50.17 -32.78
CA ARG A 233 10.22 49.36 -32.67
C ARG A 233 10.52 47.86 -32.49
N MET A 234 11.48 47.31 -33.23
CA MET A 234 11.92 45.93 -33.05
C MET A 234 12.47 45.69 -31.64
N ARG A 235 13.29 46.63 -31.12
CA ARG A 235 13.83 46.53 -29.76
C ARG A 235 12.71 46.51 -28.71
N GLU A 236 11.70 47.37 -28.85
CA GLU A 236 10.54 47.40 -27.94
C GLU A 236 9.71 46.11 -27.99
N GLN A 237 9.56 45.49 -29.16
CA GLN A 237 8.89 44.18 -29.31
C GLN A 237 9.65 43.06 -28.61
N VAL A 238 10.98 43.00 -28.78
CA VAL A 238 11.85 42.02 -28.10
C VAL A 238 11.79 42.18 -26.59
N GLU A 239 11.84 43.42 -26.08
CA GLU A 239 11.74 43.67 -24.64
C GLU A 239 10.37 43.30 -24.05
N LYS A 240 9.27 43.54 -24.78
CA LYS A 240 7.94 43.10 -24.34
C LYS A 240 7.87 41.58 -24.22
N LEU A 241 8.44 40.86 -25.19
CA LEU A 241 8.45 39.40 -25.18
C LEU A 241 9.35 38.81 -24.10
N LEU A 242 10.52 39.41 -23.86
CA LEU A 242 11.36 39.01 -22.73
C LEU A 242 10.65 39.20 -21.39
N ARG A 243 9.81 40.24 -21.25
CA ARG A 243 8.97 40.46 -20.06
C ARG A 243 7.83 39.46 -19.92
N GLU A 244 7.25 38.99 -21.01
CA GLU A 244 6.19 37.96 -20.97
C GLU A 244 6.74 36.55 -20.70
N LEU A 245 8.04 36.33 -20.93
CA LEU A 245 8.73 35.06 -20.70
C LEU A 245 9.36 34.92 -19.30
N MET A 246 9.62 36.04 -18.59
CA MET A 246 10.13 36.07 -17.21
C MET A 246 9.00 36.07 -16.19
#